data_AF-A0A7C1EGN4-F1
#
_entry.id   AF-A0A7C1EGN4-F1
#
_cell.length_a   1.000
_cell.length_b   1.000
_cell.length_c   1.000
_cell.angle_alpha   90.00
_cell.angle_beta   90.00
_cell.angle_gamma   90.00
#
_symmetry.space_group_name_H-M   'P 1'
#
loop_
_entity.id
_entity.type
_entity.pdbx_description
1 polymer ?
#
loop_
_entity_poly.entity_id
_entity_poly.type
_entity_poly.pdbx_seq_one_letter_code
_entity_poly.pdbx_strand_id
1 'polypeptide(L)'
;MQRLKQIVYELPGTSRKSQQFFATLARMLSEVEGCTFGAGQVMIMQRDPVGLLPQTIFRITNSTYPALLFEMDQPLALTCGDLVFRTPNTAPNNPAITEHDGESRGDALGTYIQLPAESEDFCALLPITAVYERLKGHVLRLDHTGVNLPTQRLDQEEWETLLATLAGVSNLYRYPTGEDWPFIVPATADEFADNITDPAPVRKPKFELVYDPYLCNPLIQIDIETDLPRDEIEARFPAPYGVGLPGLDDYFRSVYVHQPWPGLSLRIDMGYRCDEPEDMAGWLVHEGGRIVAN
;
A
#
# COMPACT_ATOMS: atom_id res chain seq x y z
N MET A 1 -8.10 24.17 9.99
CA MET A 1 -8.51 23.24 8.92
C MET A 1 -8.13 21.83 9.37
N GLN A 2 -9.00 20.84 9.21
CA GLN A 2 -8.69 19.49 9.67
C GLN A 2 -7.84 18.76 8.62
N ARG A 3 -6.80 18.05 9.06
CA ARG A 3 -5.88 17.28 8.22
C ARG A 3 -6.12 15.79 8.43
N LEU A 4 -5.92 15.00 7.37
CA LEU A 4 -5.86 13.55 7.44
C LEU A 4 -4.71 13.16 8.37
N LYS A 5 -5.04 12.50 9.48
CA LYS A 5 -4.03 12.16 10.49
C LYS A 5 -3.38 10.81 10.22
N GLN A 6 -4.20 9.83 9.86
CA GLN A 6 -3.78 8.44 9.73
C GLN A 6 -4.46 7.78 8.54
N ILE A 7 -3.72 6.90 7.89
CA ILE A 7 -4.21 5.92 6.93
C ILE A 7 -3.99 4.55 7.57
N VAL A 8 -5.10 3.87 7.84
CA VAL A 8 -5.11 2.64 8.64
C VAL A 8 -5.61 1.48 7.78
N TYR A 9 -4.71 0.55 7.49
CA TYR A 9 -5.01 -0.74 6.91
C TYR A 9 -5.58 -1.66 7.99
N GLU A 10 -6.89 -1.82 7.96
CA GLU A 10 -7.62 -2.73 8.83
C GLU A 10 -7.79 -4.08 8.15
N LEU A 11 -7.06 -5.06 8.66
CA LEU A 11 -7.05 -6.41 8.15
C LEU A 11 -7.96 -7.28 9.04
N PRO A 12 -8.81 -8.16 8.48
CA PRO A 12 -9.58 -9.10 9.28
C PRO A 12 -8.65 -9.96 10.14
N GLY A 13 -8.99 -10.12 11.42
CA GLY A 13 -8.24 -10.90 12.41
C GLY A 13 -9.07 -11.98 13.08
N THR A 14 -10.24 -12.31 12.51
CA THR A 14 -11.22 -13.24 13.08
C THR A 14 -10.78 -14.71 13.03
N SER A 15 -9.84 -15.06 12.14
CA SER A 15 -9.29 -16.41 12.03
C SER A 15 -7.83 -16.49 12.45
N ARG A 16 -7.38 -17.72 12.78
CA ARG A 16 -5.97 -18.00 13.05
C ARG A 16 -5.08 -17.74 11.83
N LYS A 17 -5.56 -18.01 10.62
CA LYS A 17 -4.82 -17.81 9.36
C LYS A 17 -4.54 -16.33 9.15
N SER A 18 -5.57 -15.51 9.29
CA SER A 18 -5.49 -14.05 9.27
C SER A 18 -4.53 -13.49 10.34
N GLN A 19 -4.62 -13.98 11.58
CA GLN A 19 -3.73 -13.59 12.66
C GLN A 19 -2.26 -13.96 12.37
N GLN A 20 -2.00 -15.13 11.79
CA GLN A 20 -0.65 -15.59 11.43
C GLN A 20 -0.08 -14.79 10.26
N PHE A 21 -0.91 -14.50 9.25
CA PHE A 21 -0.56 -13.61 8.15
C PHE A 21 -0.10 -12.26 8.70
N PHE A 22 -0.94 -11.62 9.52
CA PHE A 22 -0.61 -10.32 10.10
C PHE A 22 0.60 -10.36 11.02
N ALA A 23 0.75 -11.39 11.85
CA ALA A 23 1.92 -11.53 12.72
C ALA A 23 3.22 -11.60 11.90
N THR A 24 3.19 -12.19 10.71
CA THR A 24 4.34 -12.26 9.80
C THR A 24 4.58 -10.93 9.11
N LEU A 25 3.54 -10.30 8.57
CA LEU A 25 3.61 -8.96 8.00
C LEU A 25 4.17 -7.95 9.03
N ALA A 26 3.69 -8.01 10.26
CA ALA A 26 4.13 -7.14 11.34
C ALA A 26 5.60 -7.35 11.73
N ARG A 27 6.12 -8.58 11.65
CA ARG A 27 7.55 -8.84 11.84
C ARG A 27 8.38 -8.21 10.73
N MET A 28 7.96 -8.39 9.48
CA MET A 28 8.63 -7.76 8.33
C MET A 28 8.64 -6.23 8.47
N LEU A 29 7.49 -5.62 8.77
CA LEU A 29 7.37 -4.17 8.96
C LEU A 29 8.02 -3.66 10.25
N SER A 30 8.38 -4.54 11.21
CA SER A 30 9.09 -4.12 12.43
C SER A 30 10.54 -3.71 12.18
N GLU A 31 11.09 -4.08 11.01
CA GLU A 31 12.44 -3.71 10.57
C GLU A 31 12.48 -2.29 9.98
N VAL A 32 11.32 -1.77 9.55
CA VAL A 32 11.20 -0.44 8.94
C VAL A 32 11.56 0.67 9.94
N GLU A 33 12.34 1.65 9.49
CA GLU A 33 12.66 2.84 10.26
C GLU A 33 11.40 3.58 10.74
N GLY A 34 11.41 4.04 12.00
CA GLY A 34 10.27 4.78 12.58
C GLY A 34 9.08 3.89 12.95
N CYS A 35 9.20 2.57 12.78
CA CYS A 35 8.20 1.62 13.20
C CYS A 35 8.03 1.58 14.73
N THR A 36 6.78 1.46 15.16
CA THR A 36 6.38 1.15 16.53
C THR A 36 5.38 0.01 16.50
N PHE A 37 5.56 -0.95 17.41
CA PHE A 37 4.73 -2.14 17.51
C PHE A 37 4.07 -2.21 18.89
N GLY A 38 2.77 -2.52 18.93
CA GLY A 38 2.05 -2.72 20.18
C GLY A 38 0.56 -2.91 19.95
N ALA A 39 -0.14 -3.52 20.91
CA ALA A 39 -1.62 -3.66 20.90
C ALA A 39 -2.23 -4.27 19.62
N GLY A 40 -1.51 -5.13 18.90
CA GLY A 40 -2.01 -5.74 17.66
C GLY A 40 -1.96 -4.84 16.42
N GLN A 41 -1.13 -3.80 16.46
CA GLN A 41 -0.90 -2.89 15.33
C GLN A 41 0.59 -2.59 15.12
N VAL A 42 0.90 -2.22 13.89
CA VAL A 42 2.18 -1.67 13.43
C VAL A 42 1.91 -0.24 12.98
N MET A 43 2.63 0.72 13.54
CA MET A 43 2.53 2.11 13.15
C MET A 43 3.89 2.59 12.66
N ILE A 44 3.92 3.15 11.45
CA ILE A 44 5.12 3.67 10.80
C ILE A 44 4.99 5.19 10.75
N MET A 45 5.90 5.86 11.45
CA MET A 45 5.91 7.32 11.54
C MET A 45 7.20 7.87 10.94
N GLN A 46 7.04 8.82 10.03
CA GLN A 46 8.15 9.69 9.66
C GLN A 46 8.42 10.66 10.81
N ARG A 47 9.66 10.68 11.31
CA ARG A 47 10.03 11.46 12.50
C ARG A 47 10.53 12.86 12.17
N ASP A 48 11.03 13.06 10.96
CA ASP A 48 11.63 14.32 10.52
C ASP A 48 11.10 14.71 9.11
N PRO A 49 10.61 15.94 8.94
CA PRO A 49 10.27 16.94 9.97
C PRO A 49 9.18 16.48 10.95
N VAL A 50 9.16 17.09 12.14
CA VAL A 50 8.15 16.82 13.17
C VAL A 50 6.78 17.34 12.71
N GLY A 51 5.73 16.55 12.92
CA GLY A 51 4.35 16.97 12.65
C GLY A 51 3.87 16.72 11.22
N LEU A 52 4.63 15.94 10.44
CA LEU A 52 4.23 15.40 9.15
C LEU A 52 3.03 14.46 9.30
N LEU A 53 2.01 14.70 8.48
CA LEU A 53 0.82 13.86 8.37
C LEU A 53 0.52 13.54 6.89
N PRO A 54 -0.05 12.36 6.60
CA PRO A 54 -0.56 11.35 7.54
C PRO A 54 0.50 10.33 8.00
N GLN A 55 0.15 9.56 9.04
CA GLN A 55 0.87 8.36 9.47
C GLN A 55 0.26 7.10 8.83
N THR A 56 1.06 6.04 8.66
CA THR A 56 0.60 4.76 8.13
C THR A 56 0.50 3.73 9.25
N ILE A 57 -0.64 3.03 9.35
CA ILE A 57 -0.90 2.01 10.36
C ILE A 57 -1.42 0.75 9.70
N PHE A 58 -0.92 -0.40 10.13
CA PHE A 58 -1.52 -1.70 9.85
C PHE A 58 -2.04 -2.30 11.15
N ARG A 59 -3.28 -2.78 11.17
CA ARG A 59 -3.85 -3.43 12.35
C ARG A 59 -4.77 -4.57 11.98
N ILE A 60 -4.85 -5.56 12.86
CA ILE A 60 -5.93 -6.54 12.80
C ILE A 60 -7.17 -6.02 13.52
N THR A 61 -8.34 -6.41 13.03
CA THR A 61 -9.63 -6.07 13.64
C THR A 61 -10.51 -7.30 13.77
N ASN A 62 -11.61 -7.18 14.52
CA ASN A 62 -12.65 -8.21 14.54
C ASN A 62 -13.62 -8.10 13.33
N SER A 63 -13.27 -7.29 12.32
CA SER A 63 -14.01 -7.21 11.06
C SER A 63 -13.82 -8.50 10.26
N THR A 64 -14.81 -8.80 9.42
CA THR A 64 -14.78 -9.89 8.44
C THR A 64 -14.45 -9.41 7.02
N TYR A 65 -14.07 -8.14 6.86
CA TYR A 65 -13.66 -7.54 5.59
C TYR A 65 -12.44 -6.61 5.78
N PRO A 66 -11.55 -6.51 4.79
CA PRO A 66 -10.45 -5.56 4.79
C PRO A 66 -10.97 -4.15 4.54
N ALA A 67 -10.35 -3.17 5.20
CA ALA A 67 -10.71 -1.78 5.04
C ALA A 67 -9.49 -0.85 5.13
N LEU A 68 -9.60 0.27 4.44
CA LEU A 68 -8.80 1.46 4.66
C LEU A 68 -9.61 2.47 5.44
N LEU A 69 -9.16 2.76 6.65
CA LEU A 69 -9.69 3.84 7.47
C LEU A 69 -8.83 5.09 7.30
N PHE A 70 -9.46 6.19 6.94
CA PHE A 70 -8.87 7.52 6.86
C PHE A 70 -9.29 8.32 8.10
N GLU A 71 -8.37 8.68 8.98
CA GLU A 71 -8.70 9.45 10.19
C GLU A 71 -8.89 10.94 9.84
N MET A 72 -10.12 11.27 9.47
CA MET A 72 -10.63 12.61 9.12
C MET A 72 -12.11 12.74 9.54
N ASP A 73 -12.65 13.96 9.66
CA ASP A 73 -14.08 14.18 10.01
C ASP A 73 -14.99 14.12 8.78
N GLN A 74 -14.47 14.45 7.58
CA GLN A 74 -15.25 14.38 6.35
C GLN A 74 -15.67 12.91 6.11
N PRO A 75 -16.97 12.60 6.03
CA PRO A 75 -17.40 11.22 5.86
C PRO A 75 -16.89 10.63 4.56
N LEU A 76 -16.32 9.44 4.65
CA LEU A 76 -16.02 8.59 3.51
C LEU A 76 -16.68 7.23 3.75
N ALA A 77 -17.40 6.74 2.73
CA ALA A 77 -17.90 5.39 2.60
C ALA A 77 -17.86 5.04 1.13
N LEU A 78 -16.88 4.23 0.75
CA LEU A 78 -16.74 3.73 -0.61
C LEU A 78 -16.37 2.24 -0.53
N THR A 79 -16.92 1.45 -1.44
CA THR A 79 -16.58 0.04 -1.59
C THR A 79 -16.07 -0.17 -3.00
N CYS A 80 -14.87 -0.73 -3.15
CA CYS A 80 -14.34 -1.14 -4.45
C CYS A 80 -14.06 -2.65 -4.37
N GLY A 81 -14.91 -3.46 -4.99
CA GLY A 81 -14.88 -4.91 -4.81
C GLY A 81 -15.04 -5.28 -3.33
N ASP A 82 -14.07 -6.04 -2.80
CA ASP A 82 -14.06 -6.50 -1.41
C ASP A 82 -13.23 -5.60 -0.46
N LEU A 83 -12.76 -4.43 -0.94
CA LEU A 83 -12.04 -3.44 -0.15
C LEU A 83 -12.92 -2.23 0.19
N VAL A 84 -12.93 -1.85 1.47
CA VAL A 84 -13.76 -0.76 2.00
C VAL A 84 -12.92 0.46 2.34
N PHE A 85 -13.36 1.64 1.92
CA PHE A 85 -12.78 2.93 2.28
C PHE A 85 -13.73 3.65 3.22
N ARG A 86 -13.25 4.05 4.40
CA ARG A 86 -14.12 4.62 5.42
C ARG A 86 -13.46 5.65 6.31
N THR A 87 -14.27 6.46 6.98
CA THR A 87 -13.87 7.23 8.17
C THR A 87 -14.31 6.55 9.47
N PRO A 88 -13.76 6.93 10.65
CA PRO A 88 -14.09 6.31 11.93
C PRO A 88 -15.60 6.27 12.24
N ASN A 89 -16.34 7.31 11.84
CA ASN A 89 -17.76 7.47 12.13
C ASN A 89 -18.68 6.90 11.06
N THR A 90 -18.12 6.28 10.02
CA THR A 90 -18.91 5.69 8.94
C THR A 90 -18.98 4.19 9.15
N ALA A 91 -20.20 3.69 9.36
CA ALA A 91 -20.46 2.26 9.47
C ALA A 91 -20.48 1.64 8.07
N PRO A 92 -19.62 0.66 7.77
CA PRO A 92 -19.72 -0.07 6.50
C PRO A 92 -20.94 -0.98 6.53
N ASN A 93 -21.62 -1.09 5.39
CA ASN A 93 -22.62 -2.12 5.17
C ASN A 93 -22.06 -3.12 4.15
N ASN A 94 -21.09 -3.92 4.57
CA ASN A 94 -20.47 -4.91 3.69
C ASN A 94 -20.66 -6.34 4.23
N PRO A 95 -20.91 -7.30 3.32
CA PRO A 95 -21.08 -8.69 3.70
C PRO A 95 -19.78 -9.24 4.30
N ALA A 96 -19.92 -10.25 5.15
CA ALA A 96 -18.76 -10.95 5.67
C ALA A 96 -18.05 -11.70 4.53
N ILE A 97 -16.75 -11.49 4.41
CA ILE A 97 -15.93 -12.23 3.46
C ILE A 97 -15.56 -13.57 4.10
N THR A 98 -15.77 -14.65 3.36
CA THR A 98 -15.35 -15.99 3.78
C THR A 98 -13.93 -16.24 3.29
N GLU A 99 -13.01 -16.58 4.19
CA GLU A 99 -11.62 -16.85 3.81
C GLU A 99 -11.54 -18.00 2.78
N HIS A 100 -10.57 -17.92 1.88
CA HIS A 100 -10.32 -18.96 0.89
C HIS A 100 -8.97 -19.62 1.15
N ASP A 101 -8.88 -20.91 0.79
CA ASP A 101 -7.63 -21.64 0.74
C ASP A 101 -7.17 -21.77 -0.71
N GLY A 102 -5.88 -21.55 -0.93
CA GLY A 102 -5.23 -21.87 -2.19
C GLY A 102 -4.49 -23.20 -2.10
N GLU A 103 -4.31 -23.87 -3.24
CA GLU A 103 -3.53 -25.10 -3.29
C GLU A 103 -2.04 -24.78 -3.04
N SER A 104 -1.52 -25.24 -1.91
CA SER A 104 -0.11 -25.07 -1.57
C SER A 104 0.73 -26.09 -2.34
N ARG A 105 1.75 -25.57 -3.06
CA ARG A 105 2.74 -26.34 -3.79
C ARG A 105 4.14 -25.95 -3.34
N GLY A 106 5.14 -26.73 -3.77
CA GLY A 106 6.53 -26.45 -3.44
C GLY A 106 7.49 -26.81 -4.57
N ASP A 107 8.55 -26.02 -4.68
CA ASP A 107 9.67 -26.26 -5.57
C ASP A 107 11.01 -26.04 -4.84
N ALA A 108 12.12 -25.93 -5.59
CA ALA A 108 13.45 -25.69 -5.03
C ALA A 108 13.59 -24.33 -4.31
N LEU A 109 12.69 -23.38 -4.57
CA LEU A 109 12.68 -22.03 -4.01
C LEU A 109 11.69 -21.89 -2.83
N GLY A 110 10.93 -22.95 -2.55
CA GLY A 110 10.08 -23.07 -1.37
C GLY A 110 8.60 -23.21 -1.71
N THR A 111 7.76 -22.85 -0.75
CA THR A 111 6.31 -22.97 -0.88
C THR A 111 5.73 -21.80 -1.65
N TYR A 112 4.78 -22.10 -2.54
CA TYR A 112 3.95 -21.12 -3.23
C TYR A 112 2.50 -21.60 -3.27
N ILE A 113 1.59 -20.69 -3.60
CA ILE A 113 0.19 -21.00 -3.85
C ILE A 113 -0.06 -20.93 -5.35
N GLN A 114 -0.45 -22.06 -5.92
CA GLN A 114 -0.82 -22.13 -7.33
C GLN A 114 -2.23 -21.59 -7.49
N LEU A 115 -2.37 -20.54 -8.28
CA LEU A 115 -3.67 -20.07 -8.71
C LEU A 115 -4.17 -20.91 -9.90
N PRO A 116 -5.50 -21.16 -10.02
CA PRO A 116 -6.09 -21.75 -11.22
C PRO A 116 -5.65 -21.00 -12.49
N ALA A 117 -5.59 -21.68 -13.63
CA ALA A 117 -5.10 -21.09 -14.88
C ALA A 117 -6.00 -19.92 -15.38
N GLU A 118 -7.27 -19.95 -14.99
CA GLU A 118 -8.26 -18.91 -15.21
C GLU A 118 -8.17 -17.71 -14.23
N SER A 119 -7.20 -17.72 -13.31
CA SER A 119 -6.98 -16.58 -12.42
C SER A 119 -6.42 -15.42 -13.21
N GLU A 120 -7.23 -14.38 -13.38
CA GLU A 120 -7.01 -13.32 -14.36
C GLU A 120 -5.80 -12.45 -14.03
N ASP A 121 -5.44 -12.33 -12.74
CA ASP A 121 -4.43 -11.37 -12.33
C ASP A 121 -3.00 -11.98 -12.28
N PHE A 122 -2.80 -13.20 -11.74
CA PHE A 122 -1.45 -13.76 -11.46
C PHE A 122 -1.34 -15.28 -11.61
N CYS A 123 -0.15 -15.79 -11.97
CA CYS A 123 0.09 -17.24 -12.14
C CYS A 123 0.57 -17.97 -10.87
N ALA A 124 1.16 -17.28 -9.90
CA ALA A 124 1.63 -17.86 -8.64
C ALA A 124 1.69 -16.79 -7.54
N LEU A 125 1.30 -17.15 -6.31
CA LEU A 125 1.39 -16.26 -5.15
C LEU A 125 2.37 -16.82 -4.12
N LEU A 126 3.16 -15.97 -3.49
CA LEU A 126 4.03 -16.37 -2.38
C LEU A 126 3.30 -16.22 -1.03
N PRO A 127 3.38 -17.20 -0.12
CA PRO A 127 3.01 -16.97 1.27
C PRO A 127 3.84 -15.82 1.86
N ILE A 128 3.22 -14.97 2.70
CA ILE A 128 3.94 -13.86 3.36
C ILE A 128 5.16 -14.33 4.17
N THR A 129 5.13 -15.56 4.68
CA THR A 129 6.27 -16.18 5.36
C THR A 129 7.45 -16.42 4.41
N ALA A 130 7.20 -16.82 3.17
CA ALA A 130 8.26 -17.00 2.17
C ALA A 130 8.88 -15.65 1.79
N VAL A 131 8.08 -14.59 1.67
CA VAL A 131 8.58 -13.23 1.43
C VAL A 131 9.43 -12.75 2.60
N TYR A 132 8.92 -12.86 3.83
CA TYR A 132 9.65 -12.48 5.05
C TYR A 132 10.99 -13.22 5.16
N GLU A 133 11.02 -14.55 5.01
CA GLU A 133 12.26 -15.32 5.16
C GLU A 133 13.33 -14.94 4.12
N ARG A 134 12.91 -14.50 2.93
CA ARG A 134 13.81 -14.05 1.87
C ARG A 134 14.32 -12.62 2.09
N LEU A 135 13.59 -11.78 2.82
CA LEU A 135 13.91 -10.36 3.05
C LEU A 135 14.40 -10.01 4.46
N LYS A 136 14.23 -10.90 5.45
CA LYS A 136 14.55 -10.61 6.85
C LYS A 136 15.97 -10.02 7.00
N GLY A 137 16.06 -8.92 7.71
CA GLY A 137 17.30 -8.17 7.92
C GLY A 137 17.69 -7.21 6.79
N HIS A 138 16.89 -7.12 5.72
CA HIS A 138 17.18 -6.29 4.54
C HIS A 138 16.11 -5.21 4.27
N VAL A 139 15.03 -5.17 5.06
CA VAL A 139 13.99 -4.13 4.93
C VAL A 139 14.43 -2.89 5.69
N LEU A 140 14.61 -1.76 4.99
CA LEU A 140 15.11 -0.53 5.60
C LEU A 140 13.97 0.43 5.96
N ARG A 141 13.14 0.75 4.98
CA ARG A 141 12.13 1.80 5.06
C ARG A 141 10.88 1.38 4.32
N LEU A 142 9.75 1.93 4.75
CA LEU A 142 8.55 1.97 3.92
C LEU A 142 8.72 3.17 2.98
N ASP A 143 8.74 2.92 1.68
CA ASP A 143 8.72 4.00 0.70
C ASP A 143 7.32 4.63 0.77
N HIS A 144 6.32 3.88 0.33
CA HIS A 144 4.92 4.25 0.48
C HIS A 144 4.06 2.98 0.60
N THR A 145 2.77 3.20 0.73
CA THR A 145 1.76 2.15 0.60
C THR A 145 0.73 2.64 -0.39
N GLY A 146 -0.16 1.80 -0.86
CA GLY A 146 -1.21 2.30 -1.71
C GLY A 146 -2.27 1.28 -2.03
N VAL A 147 -3.07 1.65 -3.01
CA VAL A 147 -4.13 0.81 -3.56
C VAL A 147 -4.26 0.98 -5.05
N ASN A 148 -4.43 -0.13 -5.75
CA ASN A 148 -4.88 -0.12 -7.13
C ASN A 148 -6.36 -0.48 -7.15
N LEU A 149 -7.15 0.40 -7.75
CA LEU A 149 -8.61 0.32 -7.81
C LEU A 149 -9.03 0.03 -9.25
N PRO A 150 -9.58 -1.15 -9.54
CA PRO A 150 -10.07 -1.50 -10.85
C PRO A 150 -11.10 -0.50 -11.39
N THR A 151 -10.90 0.03 -12.59
CA THR A 151 -11.90 0.86 -13.28
C THR A 151 -13.21 0.10 -13.55
N GLN A 152 -13.17 -1.24 -13.53
CA GLN A 152 -14.35 -2.10 -13.66
C GLN A 152 -15.21 -2.16 -12.38
N ARG A 153 -14.68 -1.69 -11.23
CA ARG A 153 -15.30 -1.78 -9.90
C ARG A 153 -15.52 -0.42 -9.23
N LEU A 154 -14.95 0.63 -9.79
CA LEU A 154 -15.05 2.01 -9.34
C LEU A 154 -15.24 2.87 -10.57
N ASP A 155 -16.34 3.60 -10.66
CA ASP A 155 -16.55 4.48 -11.80
C ASP A 155 -15.78 5.81 -11.68
N GLN A 156 -15.76 6.58 -12.76
CA GLN A 156 -15.03 7.84 -12.82
C GLN A 156 -15.56 8.88 -11.82
N GLU A 157 -16.87 8.92 -11.57
CA GLU A 157 -17.48 9.89 -10.64
C GLU A 157 -17.12 9.55 -9.19
N GLU A 158 -17.14 8.27 -8.84
CA GLU A 158 -16.68 7.77 -7.54
C GLU A 158 -15.19 8.01 -7.34
N TRP A 159 -14.37 7.79 -8.36
CA TRP A 159 -12.93 8.10 -8.36
C TRP A 159 -12.66 9.58 -8.11
N GLU A 160 -13.28 10.47 -8.89
CA GLU A 160 -13.13 11.92 -8.74
C GLU A 160 -13.62 12.41 -7.37
N THR A 161 -14.71 11.83 -6.85
CA THR A 161 -15.22 12.13 -5.51
C THR A 161 -14.24 11.70 -4.42
N LEU A 162 -13.62 10.53 -4.56
CA LEU A 162 -12.57 10.05 -3.65
C LEU A 162 -11.37 11.00 -3.66
N LEU A 163 -10.88 11.39 -4.85
CA LEU A 163 -9.75 12.31 -4.99
C LEU A 163 -10.06 13.68 -4.38
N ALA A 164 -11.24 14.24 -4.65
CA ALA A 164 -11.66 15.52 -4.09
C ALA A 164 -11.76 15.46 -2.55
N THR A 165 -12.31 14.37 -2.01
CA THR A 165 -12.41 14.14 -0.57
C THR A 165 -11.02 14.10 0.08
N LEU A 166 -10.09 13.33 -0.47
CA LEU A 166 -8.73 13.21 0.08
C LEU A 166 -7.92 14.50 -0.12
N ALA A 167 -8.07 15.18 -1.26
CA ALA A 167 -7.43 16.47 -1.53
C ALA A 167 -7.86 17.57 -0.55
N GLY A 168 -9.10 17.53 -0.07
CA GLY A 168 -9.63 18.48 0.92
C GLY A 168 -8.96 18.40 2.30
N VAL A 169 -8.32 17.27 2.62
CA VAL A 169 -7.74 17.01 3.95
C VAL A 169 -6.27 16.60 3.90
N SER A 170 -5.64 16.51 2.72
CA SER A 170 -4.23 16.14 2.57
C SER A 170 -3.51 16.94 1.48
N ASN A 171 -2.21 16.73 1.33
CA ASN A 171 -1.43 17.23 0.20
C ASN A 171 -1.36 16.11 -0.86
N LEU A 172 -2.43 16.00 -1.64
CA LEU A 172 -2.54 15.06 -2.76
C LEU A 172 -1.96 15.69 -4.03
N TYR A 173 -1.05 15.00 -4.72
CA TYR A 173 -0.40 15.46 -5.96
C TYR A 173 -0.67 14.49 -7.10
N ARG A 174 -0.73 15.01 -8.33
CA ARG A 174 -0.84 14.16 -9.52
C ARG A 174 0.50 13.50 -9.82
N TYR A 175 0.45 12.38 -10.52
CA TYR A 175 1.64 11.83 -11.13
C TYR A 175 2.06 12.71 -12.33
N PRO A 176 3.34 13.13 -12.45
CA PRO A 176 3.72 14.16 -13.42
C PRO A 176 3.59 13.76 -14.90
N THR A 177 3.63 12.46 -15.21
CA THR A 177 3.51 11.95 -16.59
C THR A 177 2.06 11.79 -17.06
N GLY A 178 1.07 12.04 -16.19
CA GLY A 178 -0.35 12.14 -16.53
C GLY A 178 -1.18 10.89 -16.25
N GLU A 179 -0.57 9.80 -15.77
CA GLU A 179 -1.26 8.63 -15.25
C GLU A 179 -2.08 9.00 -14.00
N ASP A 180 -3.22 8.33 -13.82
CA ASP A 180 -4.12 8.51 -12.68
C ASP A 180 -3.59 7.81 -11.42
N TRP A 181 -2.35 8.14 -11.04
CA TRP A 181 -1.61 7.58 -9.91
C TRP A 181 -1.30 8.67 -8.86
N PRO A 182 -2.29 9.37 -8.27
CA PRO A 182 -1.99 10.44 -7.34
C PRO A 182 -1.41 9.94 -6.02
N PHE A 183 -0.51 10.75 -5.47
CA PHE A 183 0.21 10.47 -4.23
C PHE A 183 -0.12 11.48 -3.14
N ILE A 184 -0.35 11.01 -1.92
CA ILE A 184 -0.35 11.84 -0.71
C ILE A 184 1.09 12.01 -0.26
N VAL A 185 1.58 13.25 -0.33
CA VAL A 185 2.88 13.62 0.22
C VAL A 185 2.67 14.14 1.65
N PRO A 186 3.45 13.67 2.63
CA PRO A 186 3.26 14.11 4.01
C PRO A 186 3.63 15.58 4.18
N ALA A 187 2.82 16.30 4.95
CA ALA A 187 2.96 17.75 5.14
C ALA A 187 2.78 18.18 6.61
N THR A 188 3.49 19.24 6.99
CA THR A 188 3.27 20.01 8.22
C THR A 188 1.95 20.78 8.13
N ALA A 189 1.59 21.50 9.20
CA ALA A 189 0.34 22.26 9.22
C ALA A 189 0.40 23.44 8.24
N ASP A 190 1.55 24.11 8.16
CA ASP A 190 1.77 25.28 7.32
C ASP A 190 1.84 24.85 5.84
N GLU A 191 2.58 23.77 5.52
CA GLU A 191 2.62 23.21 4.16
C GLU A 191 1.25 22.68 3.68
N PHE A 192 0.39 22.21 4.58
CA PHE A 192 -0.97 21.85 4.21
C PHE A 192 -1.81 23.08 3.86
N ALA A 193 -1.63 24.20 4.57
CA ALA A 193 -2.34 25.45 4.31
C ALA A 193 -1.86 26.11 3.01
N ASP A 194 -0.55 26.19 2.81
CA ASP A 194 0.07 27.04 1.78
C ASP A 194 0.72 26.26 0.62
N ASN A 195 0.54 24.94 0.58
CA ASN A 195 1.25 23.99 -0.28
C ASN A 195 2.73 23.75 0.13
N ILE A 196 3.28 22.59 -0.22
CA ILE A 196 4.71 22.34 -0.10
C ILE A 196 5.41 23.15 -1.19
N THR A 197 6.37 23.99 -0.80
CA THR A 197 7.17 24.83 -1.72
C THR A 197 8.64 24.44 -1.74
N ASP A 198 9.14 23.93 -0.63
CA ASP A 198 10.44 23.28 -0.49
C ASP A 198 10.21 21.83 -0.03
N PRO A 199 10.47 20.83 -0.90
CA PRO A 199 10.28 19.43 -0.53
C PRO A 199 11.36 18.93 0.45
N ALA A 200 12.42 19.71 0.72
CA ALA A 200 13.45 19.33 1.67
C ALA A 200 12.93 19.29 3.13
N PRO A 201 13.48 18.40 3.99
CA PRO A 201 14.33 17.27 3.61
C PRO A 201 13.54 16.24 2.80
N VAL A 202 14.25 15.47 1.96
CA VAL A 202 13.66 14.41 1.13
C VAL A 202 12.75 13.53 1.99
N ARG A 203 11.49 13.48 1.59
CA ARG A 203 10.41 12.75 2.28
C ARG A 203 9.82 11.76 1.30
N LYS A 204 9.39 10.61 1.79
CA LYS A 204 8.69 9.64 0.94
C LYS A 204 7.18 9.90 0.96
N PRO A 205 6.49 9.77 -0.19
CA PRO A 205 5.03 9.75 -0.21
C PRO A 205 4.49 8.74 0.79
N LYS A 206 3.25 8.91 1.23
CA LYS A 206 2.63 8.02 2.23
C LYS A 206 1.64 7.06 1.62
N PHE A 207 0.94 7.53 0.59
CA PHE A 207 -0.16 6.79 0.03
C PHE A 207 -0.31 7.08 -1.45
N GLU A 208 -0.29 6.02 -2.26
CA GLU A 208 -0.60 6.06 -3.68
C GLU A 208 -2.01 5.52 -3.91
N LEU A 209 -2.76 6.18 -4.80
CA LEU A 209 -3.96 5.60 -5.40
C LEU A 209 -3.71 5.39 -6.88
N VAL A 210 -4.03 4.21 -7.41
CA VAL A 210 -3.91 3.89 -8.84
C VAL A 210 -5.29 3.57 -9.39
N TYR A 211 -5.76 4.33 -10.38
CA TYR A 211 -6.97 3.99 -11.13
C TYR A 211 -6.62 3.02 -12.26
N ASP A 212 -6.87 1.73 -12.03
CA ASP A 212 -6.21 0.64 -12.76
C ASP A 212 -7.15 -0.02 -13.78
N PRO A 213 -6.87 0.07 -15.09
CA PRO A 213 -7.73 -0.51 -16.12
C PRO A 213 -7.49 -2.01 -16.36
N TYR A 214 -6.47 -2.60 -15.73
CA TYR A 214 -6.01 -3.96 -16.00
C TYR A 214 -6.43 -4.96 -14.93
N LEU A 215 -6.51 -4.54 -13.67
CA LEU A 215 -6.88 -5.42 -12.57
C LEU A 215 -8.39 -5.72 -12.53
N CYS A 216 -8.75 -6.91 -12.06
CA CYS A 216 -10.14 -7.28 -11.80
C CYS A 216 -10.57 -7.14 -10.33
N ASN A 217 -9.58 -7.19 -9.42
CA ASN A 217 -9.75 -7.06 -7.98
C ASN A 217 -8.95 -5.87 -7.42
N PRO A 218 -9.44 -5.17 -6.38
CA PRO A 218 -8.63 -4.19 -5.67
C PRO A 218 -7.33 -4.82 -5.17
N LEU A 219 -6.26 -4.05 -5.18
CA LEU A 219 -4.94 -4.50 -4.73
C LEU A 219 -4.41 -3.55 -3.67
N ILE A 220 -3.91 -4.08 -2.58
CA ILE A 220 -3.07 -3.35 -1.62
C ILE A 220 -1.61 -3.49 -2.05
N GLN A 221 -0.91 -2.37 -2.19
CA GLN A 221 0.52 -2.34 -2.42
C GLN A 221 1.27 -1.85 -1.18
N ILE A 222 2.41 -2.50 -0.91
CA ILE A 222 3.34 -2.15 0.15
C ILE A 222 4.71 -2.03 -0.49
N ASP A 223 5.20 -0.81 -0.59
CA ASP A 223 6.44 -0.46 -1.26
C ASP A 223 7.53 -0.28 -0.20
N ILE A 224 8.55 -1.15 -0.26
CA ILE A 224 9.64 -1.17 0.71
C ILE A 224 10.97 -0.90 0.03
N GLU A 225 11.83 -0.18 0.74
CA GLU A 225 13.23 -0.03 0.37
C GLU A 225 14.06 -1.15 1.00
N THR A 226 15.01 -1.68 0.22
CA THR A 226 15.94 -2.70 0.67
C THR A 226 17.40 -2.23 0.56
N ASP A 227 18.30 -2.85 1.31
CA ASP A 227 19.76 -2.65 1.16
C ASP A 227 20.39 -3.57 0.10
N LEU A 228 19.56 -4.31 -0.64
CA LEU A 228 19.98 -5.34 -1.59
C LEU A 228 20.12 -4.77 -3.01
N PRO A 229 21.19 -5.10 -3.74
CA PRO A 229 21.29 -4.76 -5.16
C PRO A 229 20.29 -5.56 -6.01
N ARG A 230 20.06 -5.09 -7.25
CA ARG A 230 19.09 -5.67 -8.19
C ARG A 230 19.27 -7.18 -8.41
N ASP A 231 20.50 -7.62 -8.67
CA ASP A 231 20.82 -9.02 -8.92
C ASP A 231 20.49 -9.93 -7.73
N GLU A 232 20.72 -9.46 -6.50
CA GLU A 232 20.33 -10.19 -5.29
C GLU A 232 18.81 -10.27 -5.10
N ILE A 233 18.07 -9.18 -5.32
CA ILE A 233 16.60 -9.18 -5.24
C ILE A 233 16.02 -10.13 -6.30
N GLU A 234 16.48 -10.04 -7.55
CA GLU A 234 16.01 -10.91 -8.64
C GLU A 234 16.37 -12.38 -8.39
N ALA A 235 17.53 -12.67 -7.80
CA ALA A 235 17.90 -14.04 -7.41
C ALA A 235 17.04 -14.60 -6.26
N ARG A 236 16.62 -13.75 -5.31
CA ARG A 236 15.70 -14.12 -4.22
C ARG A 236 14.26 -14.28 -4.70
N PHE A 237 13.88 -13.53 -5.74
CA PHE A 237 12.52 -13.52 -6.31
C PHE A 237 12.53 -13.71 -7.84
N PRO A 238 12.98 -14.88 -8.33
CA PRO A 238 13.00 -15.15 -9.75
C PRO A 238 11.58 -15.35 -10.28
N ALA A 239 11.44 -15.34 -11.60
CA ALA A 239 10.19 -15.75 -12.25
C ALA A 239 9.84 -17.21 -11.89
N PRO A 240 8.54 -17.56 -11.76
CA PRO A 240 7.38 -16.69 -11.96
C PRO A 240 6.98 -15.88 -10.71
N TYR A 241 7.70 -16.00 -9.60
CA TYR A 241 7.29 -15.46 -8.30
C TYR A 241 7.48 -13.95 -8.17
N GLY A 242 8.62 -13.46 -8.65
CA GLY A 242 8.87 -12.03 -8.79
C GLY A 242 8.74 -11.62 -10.25
N VAL A 243 8.23 -10.42 -10.47
CA VAL A 243 8.07 -9.81 -11.80
C VAL A 243 8.57 -8.36 -11.77
N GLY A 244 9.07 -7.88 -12.91
CA GLY A 244 9.23 -6.44 -13.15
C GLY A 244 7.94 -5.92 -13.78
N LEU A 245 7.42 -4.81 -13.28
CA LEU A 245 6.27 -4.15 -13.91
C LEU A 245 6.75 -3.43 -15.18
N PRO A 246 6.01 -3.47 -16.30
CA PRO A 246 6.42 -2.84 -17.55
C PRO A 246 6.77 -1.36 -17.36
N GLY A 247 8.00 -0.97 -17.69
CA GLY A 247 8.48 0.41 -17.58
C GLY A 247 8.98 0.81 -16.19
N LEU A 248 8.85 -0.09 -15.20
CA LEU A 248 9.31 0.12 -13.81
C LEU A 248 10.33 -0.94 -13.37
N ASP A 249 10.70 -1.85 -14.26
CA ASP A 249 11.55 -3.01 -13.98
C ASP A 249 12.99 -2.67 -13.59
N ASP A 250 13.42 -1.43 -13.87
CA ASP A 250 14.71 -0.88 -13.44
C ASP A 250 14.71 -0.35 -12.00
N TYR A 251 13.54 -0.11 -11.39
CA TYR A 251 13.43 0.51 -10.06
C TYR A 251 13.18 -0.49 -8.94
N PHE A 252 12.34 -1.50 -9.20
CA PHE A 252 11.95 -2.46 -8.18
C PHE A 252 11.53 -3.82 -8.76
N ARG A 253 11.44 -4.80 -7.85
CA ARG A 253 10.87 -6.12 -8.12
C ARG A 253 9.56 -6.27 -7.36
N SER A 254 8.52 -6.74 -8.03
CA SER A 254 7.21 -6.98 -7.43
C SER A 254 6.97 -8.45 -7.14
N VAL A 255 6.34 -8.75 -6.01
CA VAL A 255 5.81 -10.09 -5.70
C VAL A 255 4.35 -10.01 -5.28
N TYR A 256 3.55 -10.94 -5.77
CA TYR A 256 2.17 -11.09 -5.34
C TYR A 256 2.08 -12.08 -4.18
N VAL A 257 1.40 -11.67 -3.12
CA VAL A 257 1.38 -12.36 -1.84
C VAL A 257 0.04 -13.05 -1.65
N HIS A 258 0.08 -14.33 -1.28
CA HIS A 258 -1.11 -15.03 -0.85
C HIS A 258 -1.57 -14.49 0.49
N GLN A 259 -2.82 -14.04 0.52
CA GLN A 259 -3.51 -13.50 1.68
C GLN A 259 -4.88 -14.23 1.83
N PRO A 260 -5.49 -14.26 3.02
CA PRO A 260 -6.65 -15.11 3.28
C PRO A 260 -8.02 -14.56 2.84
N TRP A 261 -8.11 -13.28 2.48
CA TRP A 261 -9.33 -12.52 2.16
C TRP A 261 -9.62 -12.51 0.65
N PRO A 262 -10.57 -13.30 0.11
CA PRO A 262 -10.87 -13.27 -1.33
C PRO A 262 -11.30 -11.88 -1.84
N GLY A 263 -11.21 -11.71 -3.15
CA GLY A 263 -11.55 -10.46 -3.86
C GLY A 263 -10.62 -9.28 -3.56
N LEU A 264 -9.49 -9.54 -2.89
CA LEU A 264 -8.43 -8.59 -2.61
C LEU A 264 -7.10 -9.20 -3.08
N SER A 265 -6.26 -8.39 -3.71
CA SER A 265 -4.88 -8.73 -4.05
C SER A 265 -3.91 -8.00 -3.11
N LEU A 266 -2.73 -8.57 -2.89
CA LEU A 266 -1.66 -7.91 -2.14
C LEU A 266 -0.35 -8.05 -2.90
N ARG A 267 0.33 -6.92 -3.11
CA ARG A 267 1.64 -6.85 -3.76
C ARG A 267 2.64 -6.22 -2.79
N ILE A 268 3.86 -6.73 -2.82
CA ILE A 268 5.01 -6.09 -2.17
C ILE A 268 5.99 -5.73 -3.28
N ASP A 269 6.32 -4.46 -3.34
CA ASP A 269 7.31 -3.91 -4.25
C ASP A 269 8.60 -3.65 -3.49
N MET A 270 9.69 -4.18 -4.01
CA MET A 270 11.00 -4.16 -3.36
C MET A 270 11.94 -3.28 -4.18
N GLY A 271 12.14 -2.06 -3.71
CA GLY A 271 13.10 -1.13 -4.29
C GLY A 271 14.50 -1.71 -4.23
N TYR A 272 15.21 -1.66 -5.36
CA TYR A 272 16.63 -2.00 -5.40
C TYR A 272 17.42 -0.95 -4.62
N ARG A 273 18.54 -1.36 -4.01
CA ARG A 273 19.46 -0.40 -3.41
C ARG A 273 19.92 0.60 -4.48
N CYS A 274 19.67 1.88 -4.21
CA CYS A 274 20.20 2.99 -4.97
C CYS A 274 21.08 3.87 -4.07
N ASP A 275 22.27 4.22 -4.53
CA ASP A 275 23.19 5.10 -3.80
C ASP A 275 22.70 6.57 -3.81
N GLU A 276 21.95 6.95 -4.85
CA GLU A 276 21.33 8.25 -5.03
C GLU A 276 19.81 8.09 -5.14
N PRO A 277 19.08 8.01 -4.01
CA PRO A 277 17.64 7.78 -4.04
C PRO A 277 16.92 8.96 -4.71
N GLU A 278 15.97 8.66 -5.57
CA GLU A 278 15.16 9.67 -6.24
C GLU A 278 14.27 10.43 -5.24
N ASP A 279 14.19 11.75 -5.40
CA ASP A 279 13.28 12.60 -4.63
C ASP A 279 11.89 12.61 -5.27
N MET A 280 11.19 11.49 -5.14
CA MET A 280 9.85 11.31 -5.70
C MET A 280 8.87 12.37 -5.19
N ALA A 281 8.92 12.71 -3.88
CA ALA A 281 8.05 13.75 -3.34
C ALA A 281 8.36 15.12 -3.93
N GLY A 282 9.64 15.46 -4.10
CA GLY A 282 10.05 16.69 -4.79
C GLY A 282 9.55 16.73 -6.23
N TRP A 283 9.69 15.63 -6.97
CA TRP A 283 9.19 15.51 -8.35
C TRP A 283 7.67 15.70 -8.44
N LEU A 284 6.91 15.05 -7.56
CA LEU A 284 5.45 15.21 -7.44
C LEU A 284 5.04 16.66 -7.13
N VAL A 285 5.74 17.30 -6.18
CA VAL A 285 5.45 18.68 -5.75
C VAL A 285 5.74 19.69 -6.87
N HIS A 286 6.86 19.54 -7.56
CA HIS A 286 7.31 20.49 -8.57
C HIS A 286 6.63 20.30 -9.93
N GLU A 287 6.39 19.06 -10.35
CA GLU A 287 5.91 18.77 -11.71
C GLU A 287 4.47 18.26 -11.75
N GLY A 288 4.02 17.50 -10.75
CA GLY A 288 2.68 16.92 -10.73
C GLY A 288 1.59 17.93 -10.36
N GLY A 289 1.90 18.81 -9.41
CA GLY A 289 0.99 19.84 -8.94
C GLY A 289 -0.12 19.31 -8.02
N ARG A 290 -0.44 20.10 -7.00
CA ARG A 290 -1.42 19.72 -5.98
C ARG A 290 -2.82 19.59 -6.59
N ILE A 291 -3.54 18.55 -6.21
CA ILE A 291 -4.98 18.41 -6.43
C ILE A 291 -5.68 19.21 -5.33
N VAL A 292 -6.58 20.10 -5.73
CA VAL A 292 -7.38 20.92 -4.80
C VAL A 292 -8.84 20.48 -4.89
N ALA A 293 -9.50 20.35 -3.75
CA ALA A 293 -10.95 20.16 -3.72
C ALA A 293 -11.62 21.44 -4.24
N ASN A 294 -12.49 21.30 -5.24
CA ASN A 294 -13.33 22.40 -5.74
C ASN A 294 -14.49 22.69 -4.79
#